data_AF-H0EK75-F1
#
_entry.id   AF-H0EK75-F1
#
_cell.length_a   1.000
_cell.length_b   1.000
_cell.length_c   1.000
_cell.angle_alpha   90.00
_cell.angle_beta   90.00
_cell.angle_gamma   90.00
#
_symmetry.space_group_name_H-M   'P 1'
#
loop_
_entity.id
_entity.type
_entity.pdbx_description
1 polymer ?
#
loop_
_entity_poly.entity_id
_entity_poly.type
_entity_poly.pdbx_seq_one_letter_code
_entity_poly.pdbx_strand_id
1 'polypeptide(L)'
;MHSLGFTMCLEREYQNIPDKSLLEDCALEHGIDFEKLTECGEEDNGGKGVGLLRDSVRRSTDAGVTKSCTVRLDEEIYCVRDGGQWKDCPSGAGVNDLVLAIEKKYRASEAGTPQSTAH
;
A
#
# COMPACT_ATOMS: atom_id res chain seq x y z
N MET A 1 2.95 -7.05 11.56
CA MET A 1 3.26 -5.60 11.40
C MET A 1 4.70 -5.33 10.96
N HIS A 2 5.52 -6.37 10.67
CA HIS A 2 6.93 -6.20 10.28
C HIS A 2 7.10 -5.56 8.89
N SER A 3 6.37 -6.04 7.88
CA SER A 3 6.47 -5.49 6.51
C SER A 3 6.04 -4.02 6.41
N LEU A 4 4.93 -3.63 7.06
CA LEU A 4 4.51 -2.23 7.05
C LEU A 4 5.52 -1.33 7.79
N GLY A 5 6.04 -1.78 8.94
CA GLY A 5 7.09 -1.04 9.65
C GLY A 5 8.32 -0.83 8.78
N PHE A 6 8.83 -1.90 8.17
CA PHE A 6 9.97 -1.84 7.25
C PHE A 6 9.75 -0.88 6.09
N THR A 7 8.61 -0.96 5.39
CA THR A 7 8.29 -0.05 4.29
C THR A 7 8.22 1.40 4.78
N MET A 8 7.58 1.67 5.91
CA MET A 8 7.49 3.02 6.47
C MET A 8 8.85 3.57 6.93
N CYS A 9 9.74 2.72 7.45
CA CYS A 9 11.12 3.09 7.79
C CYS A 9 11.87 3.56 6.54
N LEU A 10 11.82 2.78 5.46
CA LEU A 10 12.43 3.13 4.18
C LEU A 10 11.83 4.40 3.56
N GLU A 11 10.50 4.54 3.59
CA GLU A 11 9.81 5.70 3.01
C GLU A 11 10.19 7.02 3.70
N ARG A 12 10.53 7.00 4.99
CA ARG A 12 11.01 8.20 5.71
C ARG A 12 12.37 8.67 5.23
N GLU A 13 13.22 7.73 4.84
CA GLU A 13 14.60 7.96 4.37
C GLU A 13 14.74 7.70 2.86
N TYR A 14 13.66 7.88 2.08
CA TYR A 14 13.57 7.44 0.68
C TYR A 14 14.68 8.00 -0.24
N GLN A 15 15.27 9.15 0.12
CA GLN A 15 16.40 9.77 -0.58
C GLN A 15 17.69 8.95 -0.50
N ASN A 16 17.80 8.10 0.52
CA ASN A 16 18.96 7.27 0.78
C ASN A 16 18.81 5.85 0.18
N ILE A 17 17.66 5.50 -0.38
CA ILE A 17 17.49 4.22 -1.10
C ILE A 17 18.32 4.27 -2.40
N PRO A 18 19.15 3.25 -2.74
CA PRO A 18 19.17 1.89 -2.18
C PRO A 18 20.36 1.60 -1.24
N ASP A 19 20.78 2.54 -0.39
CA ASP A 19 21.85 2.30 0.57
C ASP A 19 21.59 1.04 1.39
N LYS A 20 22.54 0.10 1.34
CA LYS A 20 22.46 -1.18 2.01
C LYS A 20 22.35 -1.03 3.53
N SER A 21 23.03 -0.05 4.12
CA SER A 21 22.96 0.18 5.57
C SER A 21 21.55 0.55 6.03
N LEU A 22 20.86 1.42 5.28
CA LEU A 22 19.47 1.76 5.53
C LEU A 22 18.55 0.52 5.43
N LEU A 23 18.76 -0.32 4.41
CA LEU A 23 17.96 -1.53 4.22
C LEU A 23 18.17 -2.54 5.37
N GLU A 24 19.40 -2.73 5.82
CA GLU A 24 19.75 -3.59 6.97
C GLU A 24 19.17 -3.05 8.28
N ASP A 25 19.33 -1.76 8.55
CA ASP A 25 18.85 -1.12 9.78
C ASP A 25 17.32 -1.20 9.88
N CYS A 26 16.59 -0.83 8.80
CA CYS A 26 15.13 -0.93 8.78
C CYS A 26 14.66 -2.38 8.88
N ALA A 27 15.38 -3.34 8.28
CA ALA A 27 15.04 -4.76 8.39
C ALA A 27 15.20 -5.26 9.82
N LEU A 28 16.33 -4.93 10.47
CA LEU A 28 16.62 -5.29 11.85
C LEU A 28 15.60 -4.69 12.82
N GLU A 29 15.29 -3.39 12.71
CA GLU A 29 14.32 -2.69 13.56
C GLU A 29 12.95 -3.38 13.55
N HIS A 30 12.54 -3.92 12.41
CA HIS A 30 11.23 -4.52 12.21
C HIS A 30 11.24 -6.05 12.15
N GLY A 31 12.35 -6.70 12.53
CA GLY A 31 12.44 -8.16 12.62
C GLY A 31 12.31 -8.88 11.27
N ILE A 32 12.74 -8.24 10.18
CA ILE A 32 12.88 -8.85 8.87
C ILE A 32 14.29 -9.43 8.75
N ASP A 33 14.37 -10.69 8.32
CA ASP A 33 15.62 -11.36 8.01
C ASP A 33 16.19 -10.80 6.70
N PHE A 34 17.26 -10.01 6.81
CA PHE A 34 17.85 -9.31 5.67
C PHE A 34 18.49 -10.26 4.65
N GLU A 35 19.00 -11.42 5.09
CA GLU A 35 19.56 -12.42 4.20
C GLU A 35 18.44 -13.03 3.35
N LYS A 36 17.34 -13.48 3.99
CA LYS A 36 16.16 -13.98 3.25
C LYS A 36 15.53 -12.92 2.34
N LEU A 37 15.55 -11.64 2.75
CA LEU A 37 15.06 -10.54 1.92
C LEU A 37 15.92 -10.38 0.66
N THR A 38 17.24 -10.42 0.82
CA THR A 38 18.21 -10.31 -0.27
C THR A 38 18.09 -11.51 -1.21
N GLU A 39 18.04 -12.73 -0.67
CA GLU A 39 17.82 -13.96 -1.45
C GLU A 39 16.53 -13.86 -2.30
N CYS A 40 15.43 -13.38 -1.72
CA CYS A 40 14.18 -13.20 -2.45
C CYS A 40 14.28 -12.12 -3.54
N GLY A 41 15.10 -11.09 -3.33
CA GLY A 41 15.35 -10.01 -4.29
C GLY A 41 16.24 -10.43 -5.45
N GLU A 42 17.18 -11.34 -5.21
CA GLU A 42 18.14 -11.85 -6.20
C GLU A 42 17.65 -13.12 -6.92
N GLU A 43 16.58 -13.75 -6.42
CA GLU A 43 15.94 -14.92 -7.03
C GLU A 43 15.64 -14.73 -8.52
N ASP A 44 15.93 -15.76 -9.32
CA ASP A 44 15.89 -15.74 -10.78
C ASP A 44 16.75 -14.63 -11.41
N ASN A 45 17.91 -14.33 -10.82
CA ASN A 45 18.76 -13.18 -11.18
C ASN A 45 17.98 -11.85 -11.13
N GLY A 46 17.13 -11.69 -10.11
CA GLY A 46 16.19 -10.58 -9.95
C GLY A 46 14.90 -10.71 -10.78
N GLY A 47 14.74 -11.80 -11.54
CA GLY A 47 13.56 -12.07 -12.36
C GLY A 47 12.27 -12.10 -11.56
N LYS A 48 12.29 -12.63 -10.34
CA LYS A 48 11.14 -12.62 -9.43
C LYS A 48 10.70 -11.20 -9.07
N GLY A 49 11.65 -10.33 -8.69
CA GLY A 49 11.37 -8.93 -8.37
C GLY A 49 10.76 -8.18 -9.56
N VAL A 50 11.29 -8.40 -10.77
CA VAL A 50 10.74 -7.82 -12.01
C VAL A 50 9.32 -8.36 -12.30
N GLY A 51 9.08 -9.64 -12.03
CA GLY A 51 7.75 -10.26 -12.14
C GLY A 51 6.73 -9.58 -11.23
N LEU A 52 7.06 -9.44 -9.94
CA LEU A 52 6.21 -8.76 -8.95
C LEU A 52 5.93 -7.30 -9.34
N LEU A 53 6.93 -6.57 -9.84
CA LEU A 53 6.75 -5.20 -10.34
C LEU A 53 5.77 -5.17 -11.52
N ARG A 54 5.91 -6.08 -12.48
CA ARG A 54 5.01 -6.17 -13.65
C ARG A 54 3.57 -6.43 -13.21
N ASP A 55 3.35 -7.31 -12.25
CA ASP A 55 2.02 -7.62 -11.74
C ASP A 55 1.42 -6.44 -10.95
N SER A 56 2.25 -5.70 -10.21
CA SER A 56 1.83 -4.45 -9.55
C SER A 56 1.38 -3.38 -10.54
N VAL A 57 2.09 -3.23 -11.68
CA VAL A 57 1.73 -2.30 -12.76
C VAL A 57 0.42 -2.72 -13.43
N ARG A 58 0.25 -4.02 -13.72
CA ARG A 58 -1.01 -4.57 -14.28
C ARG A 58 -2.18 -4.30 -13.36
N ARG A 59 -2.06 -4.66 -12.08
CA ARG A 59 -3.09 -4.39 -11.07
C ARG A 59 -3.46 -2.91 -10.98
N SER A 60 -2.48 -2.01 -11.08
CA SER A 60 -2.72 -0.56 -11.07
C SER A 60 -3.46 -0.10 -12.33
N THR A 61 -3.11 -0.65 -13.49
CA THR A 61 -3.78 -0.39 -14.77
C THR A 61 -5.23 -0.88 -14.74
N ASP A 62 -5.46 -2.12 -14.30
CA ASP A 62 -6.80 -2.72 -14.20
C ASP A 62 -7.70 -1.94 -13.22
N ALA A 63 -7.09 -1.31 -12.21
CA ALA A 63 -7.76 -0.42 -11.26
C ALA A 63 -8.00 1.01 -11.77
N GLY A 64 -7.63 1.33 -13.01
CA GLY A 64 -7.75 2.68 -13.58
C GLY A 64 -6.82 3.73 -12.97
N VAL A 65 -5.74 3.31 -12.29
CA VAL A 65 -4.79 4.22 -11.64
C VAL A 65 -3.81 4.78 -12.68
N THR A 66 -3.85 6.10 -12.87
CA THR A 66 -2.97 6.81 -13.84
C THR A 66 -1.95 7.75 -13.18
N LYS A 67 -2.09 7.99 -11.86
CA LYS A 67 -1.27 8.90 -11.08
C LYS A 67 -0.76 8.22 -9.82
N SER A 68 0.51 8.47 -9.46
CA SER A 68 1.06 8.03 -8.19
C SER A 68 0.33 8.72 -7.03
N CYS A 69 0.31 8.06 -5.87
CA CYS A 69 -0.49 8.48 -4.71
C CYS A 69 -2.00 8.58 -4.98
N THR A 70 -2.57 7.55 -5.64
CA THR A 70 -4.01 7.32 -5.72
C THR A 70 -4.47 6.43 -4.56
N VAL A 71 -5.39 6.94 -3.74
CA VAL A 71 -6.04 6.20 -2.65
C VAL A 71 -7.36 5.64 -3.18
N ARG A 72 -7.60 4.35 -2.95
CA ARG A 72 -8.85 3.67 -3.30
C ARG A 72 -9.54 3.15 -2.05
N LEU A 73 -10.86 3.25 -1.99
CA LEU A 73 -11.69 2.68 -0.94
C LEU A 73 -12.77 1.83 -1.60
N ASP A 74 -12.82 0.55 -1.25
CA ASP A 74 -13.85 -0.38 -1.76
C ASP A 74 -13.90 -0.34 -3.30
N GLU A 75 -12.73 -0.60 -3.90
CA GLU A 75 -12.47 -0.61 -5.34
C GLU A 75 -12.65 0.73 -6.09
N GLU A 76 -13.17 1.77 -5.44
CA GLU A 76 -13.38 3.10 -6.03
C GLU A 76 -12.22 4.06 -5.72
N ILE A 77 -11.92 4.98 -6.64
CA ILE A 77 -10.94 6.05 -6.41
C ILE A 77 -11.52 7.03 -5.38
N TYR A 78 -10.80 7.21 -4.27
CA TYR A 78 -11.20 8.10 -3.19
C TYR A 78 -10.50 9.46 -3.25
N CYS A 79 -9.20 9.51 -3.55
CA CYS A 79 -8.42 10.75 -3.49
C CYS A 79 -7.11 10.55 -4.26
N VAL A 80 -6.69 11.55 -5.03
CA VAL A 80 -5.49 11.50 -5.88
C VAL A 80 -4.56 12.66 -5.54
N ARG A 81 -3.26 12.41 -5.36
CA ARG A 81 -2.27 13.49 -5.22
C ARG A 81 -1.60 13.77 -6.55
N ASP A 82 -1.80 14.97 -7.09
CA ASP A 82 -1.26 15.39 -8.38
C ASP A 82 -0.74 16.83 -8.29
N GLY A 83 0.52 17.05 -8.66
CA GLY A 83 1.19 18.34 -8.52
C GLY A 83 1.39 18.78 -7.06
N GLY A 84 1.54 17.82 -6.14
CA GLY A 84 1.70 18.09 -4.70
C GLY A 84 0.39 18.38 -3.95
N GLN A 85 -0.73 18.48 -4.66
CA GLN A 85 -2.05 18.78 -4.11
C GLN A 85 -2.96 17.55 -4.15
N TRP A 86 -3.82 17.41 -3.14
CA TRP A 86 -4.87 16.40 -3.12
C TRP A 86 -6.07 16.88 -3.95
N LYS A 87 -6.57 16.01 -4.83
CA LYS A 87 -7.66 16.25 -5.77
C LYS A 87 -8.64 15.08 -5.74
N ASP A 88 -9.87 15.36 -6.15
CA ASP A 88 -10.92 14.35 -6.28
C ASP A 88 -11.23 13.60 -4.98
N CYS A 89 -11.20 14.31 -3.85
CA CYS A 89 -11.41 13.77 -2.50
C CYS A 89 -12.80 14.17 -1.97
N PRO A 90 -13.86 13.37 -2.22
CA PRO A 90 -15.26 13.79 -2.03
C PRO A 90 -15.63 14.02 -0.55
N SER A 91 -14.87 13.46 0.38
CA SER A 91 -15.04 13.65 1.83
C SER A 91 -13.89 14.42 2.48
N GLY A 92 -12.96 14.95 1.68
CA GLY A 92 -11.76 15.63 2.17
C GLY A 92 -10.49 14.78 2.04
N ALA A 93 -9.34 15.45 2.12
CA ALA A 93 -8.02 14.86 1.92
C ALA A 93 -7.26 14.60 3.24
N GLY A 94 -7.87 14.94 4.38
CA GLY A 94 -7.27 14.73 5.70
C GLY A 94 -7.29 13.27 6.12
N VAL A 95 -6.39 12.90 7.04
CA VAL A 95 -6.36 11.55 7.63
C VAL A 95 -7.69 11.23 8.33
N ASN A 96 -8.25 12.20 9.06
CA ASN A 96 -9.54 12.01 9.73
C ASN A 96 -10.69 11.80 8.73
N ASP A 97 -10.65 12.49 7.58
CA ASP A 97 -11.65 12.34 6.51
C ASP A 97 -11.61 10.92 5.94
N LEU A 98 -10.39 10.40 5.70
CA LEU A 98 -10.17 9.02 5.24
C LEU A 98 -10.70 7.99 6.25
N VAL A 99 -10.42 8.17 7.55
CA VAL A 99 -10.91 7.26 8.60
C VAL A 99 -12.43 7.23 8.64
N LEU A 100 -13.09 8.40 8.63
CA LEU A 100 -14.54 8.49 8.62
C LEU A 100 -15.17 7.85 7.36
N ALA A 101 -14.52 8.01 6.20
CA ALA A 101 -14.96 7.39 4.95
C ALA A 101 -14.87 5.85 5.02
N ILE A 102 -13.78 5.30 5.57
CA ILE A 102 -13.61 3.86 5.80
C ILE A 102 -14.70 3.34 6.73
N GLU A 103 -14.89 3.97 7.89
CA GLU A 103 -15.90 3.54 8.86
C GLU A 103 -17.32 3.58 8.28
N LYS A 104 -17.63 4.60 7.47
CA LYS A 104 -18.92 4.69 6.78
C LYS A 104 -19.13 3.52 5.83
N LYS A 105 -18.13 3.16 5.01
CA LYS A 105 -18.22 2.00 4.11
C LYS A 105 -18.34 0.69 4.89
N TYR A 106 -17.57 0.52 5.97
CA TYR A 106 -17.66 -0.67 6.84
C TYR A 106 -19.05 -0.82 7.47
N ARG A 107 -19.62 0.24 8.05
CA ARG A 107 -20.99 0.17 8.59
C ARG A 107 -22.04 -0.16 7.54
N ALA A 108 -21.85 0.32 6.31
CA ALA A 108 -22.75 0.03 5.19
C ALA A 108 -22.66 -1.44 4.72
N SER A 109 -21.46 -2.04 4.71
CA SER A 109 -21.29 -3.46 4.36
C SER A 109 -21.94 -4.39 5.38
N GLU A 110 -21.86 -4.05 6.67
CA GLU A 110 -22.50 -4.81 7.75
C GLU A 110 -24.04 -4.72 7.69
N ALA A 111 -24.59 -3.54 7.39
CA ALA A 111 -26.03 -3.34 7.26
C ALA A 111 -26.65 -4.04 6.03
N GLY A 112 -25.82 -4.43 5.05
CA GLY A 112 -26.23 -5.11 3.82
C GLY A 112 -26.21 -6.64 3.89
N THR A 113 -25.79 -7.25 5.00
CA THR A 113 -25.74 -8.72 5.14
C THR A 113 -27.08 -9.24 5.69
N PRO A 114 -27.89 -9.97 4.90
CA PRO A 114 -29.03 -10.68 5.47
C PRO A 114 -28.50 -11.72 6.45
N GLN A 115 -28.90 -11.60 7.71
CA GLN A 115 -28.67 -12.62 8.71
C GLN A 115 -29.34 -13.91 8.25
N SER A 116 -28.57 -14.86 7.72
CA SER A 116 -29.05 -16.20 7.41
C SER A 116 -29.43 -16.86 8.74
N THR A 117 -30.70 -16.75 9.11
CA THR A 117 -31.31 -17.56 10.16
C THR A 117 -31.27 -19.02 9.71
N ALA A 118 -30.30 -19.78 10.22
CA ALA A 118 -30.32 -21.22 10.16
C ALA A 118 -31.46 -21.72 11.04
N HIS A 119 -32.42 -22.41 10.43
CA HIS A 119 -33.43 -23.25 11.07
C HIS A 119 -32.81 -24.58 11.54
#